data_AF-A0A844GAY8-F1
#
_entry.id   AF-A0A844GAY8-F1
#
_cell.length_a   1.000
_cell.length_b   1.000
_cell.length_c   1.000
_cell.angle_alpha   90.00
_cell.angle_beta   90.00
_cell.angle_gamma   90.00
#
_symmetry.space_group_name_H-M   'P 1'
#
loop_
_entity.id
_entity.type
_entity.pdbx_description
1 polymer ?
#
loop_
_entity_poly.entity_id
_entity_poly.type
_entity_poly.pdbx_seq_one_letter_code
_entity_poly.pdbx_strand_id
1 'polypeptide(L)'
;MSTRGLIAIEAADRSCRSIYVHFDMYPSGAGVCLNAHYNTKERIEALFALGDLSGLGGRLSNDDPEPDAQDVCHAYHRDYGEELCPPRVWADAGEMLARAEDAYWAEYVYLFRDGKWYVNTAYCPKEWRLVEEVLKERNNG
;
A
#
# COMPACT_ATOMS: atom_id res chain seq x y z
N MET A 1 14.50 -0.06 -12.46
CA MET A 1 13.67 -1.25 -12.20
C MET A 1 12.66 -0.85 -11.16
N SER A 2 11.38 -1.10 -11.39
CA SER A 2 10.26 -0.66 -10.55
C SER A 2 9.60 -1.87 -9.92
N THR A 3 9.36 -1.82 -8.61
CA THR A 3 8.56 -2.82 -7.89
C THR A 3 7.25 -2.18 -7.52
N ARG A 4 6.21 -2.63 -8.23
CA ARG A 4 4.87 -2.05 -8.19
C ARG A 4 4.00 -2.78 -7.18
N GLY A 5 2.96 -2.12 -6.72
CA GLY A 5 2.03 -2.75 -5.82
C GLY A 5 0.74 -1.98 -5.62
N LEU A 6 -0.17 -2.64 -4.92
CA LEU A 6 -1.41 -2.03 -4.44
C LEU A 6 -1.35 -1.90 -2.92
N ILE A 7 -1.83 -0.78 -2.40
CA ILE A 7 -2.09 -0.59 -0.97
C ILE A 7 -3.59 -0.53 -0.80
N ALA A 8 -4.15 -1.42 0.03
CA ALA A 8 -5.59 -1.61 0.16
C ALA A 8 -6.06 -1.58 1.61
N ILE A 9 -7.32 -1.20 1.82
CA ILE A 9 -8.04 -1.32 3.10
C ILE A 9 -9.31 -2.13 2.90
N GLU A 10 -9.57 -3.08 3.81
CA GLU A 10 -10.79 -3.90 3.82
C GLU A 10 -11.87 -3.28 4.73
N ALA A 11 -13.10 -3.24 4.24
CA ALA A 11 -14.27 -2.83 5.00
C ALA A 11 -14.94 -4.05 5.69
N ALA A 12 -15.87 -3.77 6.61
CA ALA A 12 -16.58 -4.81 7.36
C ALA A 12 -17.41 -5.75 6.46
N ASP A 13 -17.86 -5.27 5.30
CA ASP A 13 -18.59 -6.04 4.29
C ASP A 13 -17.67 -6.81 3.32
N ARG A 14 -16.36 -6.85 3.60
CA ARG A 14 -15.29 -7.48 2.79
C ARG A 14 -14.89 -6.71 1.53
N SER A 15 -15.60 -5.65 1.17
CA SER A 15 -15.18 -4.80 0.06
C SER A 15 -13.82 -4.16 0.34
N CYS A 16 -13.03 -3.97 -0.72
CA CYS A 16 -11.70 -3.40 -0.61
C CYS A 16 -11.63 -2.09 -1.41
N ARG A 17 -10.84 -1.15 -0.91
CA ARG A 17 -10.39 0.01 -1.69
C ARG A 17 -8.88 -0.02 -1.79
N SER A 18 -8.31 0.32 -2.94
CA SER A 18 -6.86 0.39 -3.11
C SER A 18 -6.39 1.56 -3.96
N ILE A 19 -5.17 2.01 -3.69
CA ILE A 19 -4.39 2.87 -4.59
C ILE A 19 -3.20 2.10 -5.17
N TYR A 20 -2.72 2.55 -6.32
CA TYR A 20 -1.52 2.04 -6.96
C TYR A 20 -0.26 2.77 -6.47
N VAL A 21 0.85 2.03 -6.37
CA VAL A 21 2.18 2.59 -6.11
C VAL A 21 3.21 2.01 -7.06
N HIS A 22 4.01 2.87 -7.69
CA HIS A 22 4.93 2.48 -8.76
C HIS A 22 6.28 1.92 -8.28
N PHE A 23 6.85 2.49 -7.21
CA PHE A 23 8.20 2.18 -6.74
C PHE A 23 8.24 1.62 -5.31
N ASP A 24 9.27 0.79 -5.06
CA ASP A 24 9.68 0.22 -3.77
C ASP A 24 8.59 -0.51 -2.96
N MET A 25 7.72 -1.25 -3.65
CA MET A 25 6.65 -2.02 -3.01
C MET A 25 7.09 -3.33 -2.34
N TYR A 26 8.40 -3.55 -2.17
CA TYR A 26 8.91 -4.68 -1.40
C TYR A 26 8.51 -4.61 0.08
N PRO A 27 8.38 -5.76 0.78
CA PRO A 27 8.13 -5.77 2.22
C PRO A 27 9.16 -4.94 3.00
N SER A 28 10.43 -4.93 2.58
CA SER A 28 11.50 -4.15 3.21
C SER A 28 11.41 -2.64 3.01
N GLY A 29 10.64 -2.16 2.04
CA GLY A 29 10.40 -0.75 1.77
C GLY A 29 8.98 -0.38 2.22
N ALA A 30 8.01 -0.59 1.34
CA ALA A 30 6.60 -0.31 1.62
C ALA A 30 6.06 -1.04 2.86
N GLY A 31 6.41 -2.31 3.09
CA GLY A 31 5.93 -3.04 4.27
C GLY A 31 6.40 -2.41 5.60
N VAL A 32 7.65 -1.96 5.67
CA VAL A 32 8.19 -1.23 6.84
C VAL A 32 7.44 0.09 7.02
N CYS A 33 7.31 0.87 5.95
CA CYS A 33 6.64 2.18 5.98
C CYS A 33 5.17 2.08 6.43
N LEU A 34 4.42 1.14 5.85
CA LEU A 34 3.02 0.91 6.18
C LEU A 34 2.84 0.50 7.65
N ASN A 35 3.65 -0.43 8.13
CA ASN A 35 3.53 -0.92 9.51
C ASN A 35 3.93 0.16 10.54
N ALA A 36 4.90 1.02 10.22
CA ALA A 36 5.35 2.07 11.10
C ALA A 36 4.41 3.28 11.13
N HIS A 37 3.99 3.77 9.96
CA HIS A 37 3.39 5.11 9.83
C HIS A 37 1.92 5.10 9.40
N TYR A 38 1.38 3.99 8.90
CA TYR A 38 0.00 3.88 8.40
C TYR A 38 -0.79 2.82 9.17
N ASN A 39 -0.83 2.94 10.49
CA ASN A 39 -1.46 1.96 11.40
C ASN A 39 -2.87 2.32 11.88
N THR A 40 -3.38 3.51 11.51
CA THR A 40 -4.75 3.94 11.79
C THR A 40 -5.54 4.12 10.51
N LYS A 41 -6.85 3.92 10.58
CA LYS A 41 -7.74 4.13 9.44
C LYS A 41 -7.66 5.58 8.95
N GLU A 42 -7.64 6.54 9.87
CA GLU A 42 -7.57 7.98 9.57
C GLU A 42 -6.34 8.31 8.71
N ARG A 43 -5.20 7.72 9.05
CA ARG A 43 -3.95 7.91 8.31
C ARG A 43 -3.99 7.26 6.93
N ILE A 44 -4.58 6.07 6.81
CA ILE A 44 -4.74 5.35 5.54
C ILE A 44 -5.72 6.10 4.62
N GLU A 45 -6.82 6.63 5.14
CA GLU A 45 -7.75 7.44 4.34
C GLU A 45 -7.08 8.72 3.84
N ALA A 46 -6.24 9.35 4.66
CA ALA A 46 -5.46 10.52 4.24
C ALA A 46 -4.39 10.18 3.18
N LEU A 47 -3.78 8.99 3.24
CA LEU A 47 -2.94 8.46 2.15
C LEU A 47 -3.75 8.27 0.87
N PHE A 48 -4.93 7.68 0.97
CA PHE A 48 -5.80 7.40 -0.16
C PHE A 48 -6.35 8.66 -0.83
N ALA A 49 -6.49 9.76 -0.07
CA ALA A 49 -6.87 11.06 -0.60
C ALA A 49 -5.81 11.65 -1.56
N LEU A 50 -4.56 11.18 -1.51
CA LEU A 50 -3.52 11.55 -2.48
C LEU A 50 -3.72 10.89 -3.86
N GLY A 51 -4.49 9.81 -3.91
CA GLY A 51 -4.64 8.96 -5.10
C GLY A 51 -3.44 8.05 -5.35
N ASP A 52 -3.23 7.69 -6.61
CA ASP A 52 -2.10 6.86 -7.01
C ASP A 52 -0.75 7.56 -6.81
N LEU A 53 0.27 6.76 -6.44
CA LEU A 53 1.59 7.23 -6.06
C LEU A 53 2.68 6.75 -7.02
N SER A 54 3.63 7.63 -7.30
CA SER A 54 4.94 7.25 -7.82
C SER A 54 5.73 6.50 -6.75
N GLY A 55 5.76 7.02 -5.52
CA GLY A 55 6.48 6.39 -4.40
C GLY A 55 5.79 6.65 -3.06
N LEU A 56 5.82 5.66 -2.19
CA LEU A 56 5.32 5.75 -0.82
C LEU A 56 6.37 6.38 0.10
N GLY A 57 5.96 7.33 0.93
CA GLY A 57 6.76 7.87 2.04
C GLY A 57 5.99 7.79 3.36
N GLY A 58 6.65 7.94 4.49
CA GLY A 58 5.98 7.96 5.81
C GLY A 58 5.15 9.24 6.02
N ARG A 59 5.50 10.31 5.31
CA ARG A 59 4.83 11.62 5.38
C ARG A 59 3.91 11.80 4.18
N LEU A 60 2.69 12.27 4.40
CA LEU A 60 1.74 12.64 3.36
C LEU A 60 2.11 13.96 2.68
N SER A 61 2.81 14.86 3.38
CA SER A 61 3.26 16.16 2.87
C SER A 61 4.48 16.70 3.64
N ASN A 62 5.04 17.82 3.19
CA ASN A 62 6.17 18.48 3.88
C ASN A 62 5.82 19.02 5.28
N ASP A 63 4.55 19.27 5.56
CA ASP A 63 4.04 19.78 6.84
C ASP A 63 3.33 18.68 7.65
N ASP A 64 3.51 17.41 7.26
CA ASP A 64 2.90 16.29 7.96
C ASP A 64 3.36 16.26 9.42
N PRO A 65 2.41 16.22 10.40
CA PRO A 65 2.73 16.24 11.82
C PRO A 65 3.28 14.92 12.37
N GLU A 66 3.31 13.84 11.58
CA GLU A 66 3.87 12.55 12.00
C GLU A 66 5.39 12.68 12.28
N PRO A 67 5.83 12.65 13.56
CA PRO A 67 7.17 13.07 13.94
C PRO A 67 8.26 12.08 13.55
N ASP A 68 7.93 10.78 13.50
CA ASP A 68 8.90 9.71 13.22
C ASP A 68 8.91 9.29 11.74
N ALA A 69 8.02 9.87 10.92
CA ALA A 69 7.93 9.57 9.51
C ALA A 69 9.05 10.25 8.71
N GLN A 70 9.68 9.45 7.84
CA GLN A 70 10.66 9.92 6.86
C GLN A 70 10.06 9.86 5.45
N ASP A 71 10.61 10.68 4.57
CA ASP A 71 10.23 10.81 3.15
C ASP A 71 8.76 11.20 2.91
N VAL A 72 8.55 12.03 1.90
CA VAL A 72 7.22 12.47 1.51
C VAL A 72 6.69 11.55 0.42
N CYS A 73 5.43 11.13 0.50
CA CYS A 73 4.75 10.43 -0.58
C CYS A 73 4.87 11.24 -1.87
N HIS A 74 5.20 10.60 -2.98
CA HIS A 74 5.21 11.24 -4.29
C HIS A 74 3.93 10.86 -5.04
N ALA A 75 2.93 11.75 -5.04
CA ALA A 75 1.61 11.50 -5.63
C ALA A 75 1.55 12.02 -7.06
N TYR A 76 1.03 11.21 -7.99
CA TYR A 76 0.94 11.59 -9.41
C TYR A 76 0.13 12.88 -9.60
N HIS A 77 -1.04 12.94 -8.95
CA HIS A 77 -1.90 14.12 -9.04
C HIS A 77 -1.23 15.39 -8.50
N ARG A 78 -0.75 15.33 -7.26
CA ARG A 78 -0.25 16.51 -6.54
C ARG A 78 1.11 16.99 -7.05
N ASP A 79 2.04 16.07 -7.30
CA ASP A 79 3.45 16.43 -7.54
C ASP A 79 3.81 16.45 -9.02
N TYR A 80 3.06 15.73 -9.86
CA TYR A 80 3.28 15.64 -11.31
C TYR A 80 2.18 16.31 -12.13
N GLY A 81 1.11 16.79 -11.49
CA GLY A 81 0.00 17.50 -12.14
C GLY A 81 -0.91 16.60 -12.99
N GLU A 82 -0.88 15.28 -12.75
CA GLU A 82 -1.74 14.32 -13.44
C GLU A 82 -3.20 14.40 -12.96
N GLU A 83 -4.12 13.74 -13.65
CA GLU A 83 -5.49 13.61 -13.16
C GLU A 83 -5.52 12.81 -11.86
N LEU A 84 -6.42 13.18 -10.94
CA LEU A 84 -6.58 12.42 -9.70
C LEU A 84 -7.14 11.04 -10.01
N CYS A 85 -6.35 10.00 -9.73
CA CYS A 85 -6.81 8.62 -9.70
C CYS A 85 -7.27 8.26 -8.28
N PRO A 86 -8.58 8.29 -7.97
CA PRO A 86 -9.07 7.94 -6.64
C PRO A 86 -8.94 6.44 -6.37
N PRO A 87 -9.04 6.01 -5.10
CA PRO A 87 -8.98 4.60 -4.75
C PRO A 87 -10.00 3.76 -5.53
N ARG A 88 -9.53 2.67 -6.13
CA ARG A 88 -10.38 1.71 -6.83
C ARG A 88 -11.11 0.82 -5.83
N VAL A 89 -12.39 0.57 -6.09
CA VAL A 89 -13.23 -0.33 -5.30
C VAL A 89 -13.21 -1.73 -5.90
N TRP A 90 -13.15 -2.73 -5.03
CA TRP A 90 -13.19 -4.16 -5.34
C TRP A 90 -14.26 -4.84 -4.50
N ALA A 91 -14.85 -5.91 -5.04
CA ALA A 91 -15.84 -6.70 -4.31
C ALA A 91 -15.21 -7.37 -3.08
N ASP A 92 -13.98 -7.86 -3.21
CA ASP A 92 -13.20 -8.42 -2.11
C ASP A 92 -11.69 -8.46 -2.41
N ALA A 93 -10.91 -8.87 -1.42
CA ALA A 93 -9.46 -9.00 -1.52
C ALA A 93 -8.99 -10.06 -2.55
N GLY A 94 -9.82 -11.07 -2.83
CA GLY A 94 -9.54 -12.11 -3.81
C GLY A 94 -9.66 -11.58 -5.24
N GLU A 95 -10.73 -10.84 -5.54
CA GLU A 95 -10.89 -10.15 -6.83
C GLU A 95 -9.74 -9.17 -7.08
N MET A 96 -9.40 -8.37 -6.07
CA MET A 96 -8.29 -7.42 -6.14
C MET A 96 -6.97 -8.13 -6.46
N LEU A 97 -6.63 -9.18 -5.71
CA LEU A 97 -5.38 -9.92 -5.89
C LEU A 97 -5.32 -10.61 -7.27
N ALA A 98 -6.42 -11.19 -7.73
CA ALA A 98 -6.51 -11.83 -9.04
C ALA A 98 -6.29 -10.85 -10.22
N ARG A 99 -6.54 -9.55 -10.02
CA ARG A 99 -6.36 -8.53 -11.05
C ARG A 99 -5.09 -7.69 -10.88
N ALA A 100 -4.40 -7.81 -9.75
CA ALA A 100 -3.27 -6.95 -9.42
C ALA A 100 -2.10 -7.09 -10.42
N GLU A 101 -1.78 -8.33 -10.84
CA GLU A 101 -0.74 -8.56 -11.84
C GLU A 101 -1.16 -8.04 -13.22
N ASP A 102 -2.29 -8.50 -13.75
CA ASP A 102 -2.70 -8.21 -15.13
C ASP A 102 -3.02 -6.73 -15.37
N ALA A 103 -3.65 -6.06 -14.40
CA ALA A 103 -4.10 -4.69 -14.56
C ALA A 103 -3.06 -3.64 -14.14
N TYR A 104 -2.12 -3.99 -13.24
CA TYR A 104 -1.20 -3.03 -12.64
C TYR A 104 0.27 -3.44 -12.69
N TRP A 105 0.57 -4.64 -13.18
CA TRP A 105 1.88 -5.28 -13.07
C TRP A 105 2.40 -5.24 -11.62
N ALA A 106 1.48 -5.35 -10.67
CA ALA A 106 1.80 -5.33 -9.26
C ALA A 106 2.60 -6.59 -8.91
N GLU A 107 3.67 -6.44 -8.14
CA GLU A 107 4.40 -7.55 -7.54
C GLU A 107 3.80 -7.90 -6.17
N TYR A 108 3.35 -6.89 -5.44
CA TYR A 108 2.85 -7.00 -4.07
C TYR A 108 1.49 -6.33 -3.91
N VAL A 109 0.65 -6.94 -3.09
CA VAL A 109 -0.59 -6.32 -2.61
C VAL A 109 -0.53 -6.29 -1.10
N TYR A 110 -0.72 -5.10 -0.53
CA TYR A 110 -0.86 -4.86 0.90
C TYR A 110 -2.32 -4.65 1.24
N LEU A 111 -2.80 -5.31 2.29
CA LEU A 111 -4.17 -5.24 2.75
C LEU A 111 -4.20 -4.90 4.25
N PHE A 112 -4.80 -3.77 4.58
CA PHE A 112 -5.11 -3.43 5.96
C PHE A 112 -6.43 -4.08 6.37
N ARG A 113 -6.37 -4.94 7.38
CA ARG A 113 -7.50 -5.67 7.94
C ARG A 113 -7.32 -5.80 9.44
N ASP A 114 -8.38 -5.53 10.19
CA ASP A 114 -8.41 -5.70 11.65
C ASP A 114 -7.22 -5.02 12.38
N GLY A 115 -6.85 -3.82 11.93
CA GLY A 115 -5.76 -3.04 12.52
C GLY A 115 -4.36 -3.49 12.13
N LYS A 116 -4.22 -4.40 11.17
CA LYS A 116 -2.94 -5.00 10.78
C LYS A 116 -2.74 -5.02 9.27
N TRP A 117 -1.47 -4.97 8.87
CA TRP A 117 -1.08 -5.11 7.47
C TRP A 117 -0.75 -6.55 7.10
N TYR A 118 -1.38 -7.01 6.03
CA TYR A 118 -1.07 -8.27 5.38
C TYR A 118 -0.48 -8.02 4.00
N VAL A 119 0.39 -8.91 3.54
CA VAL A 119 0.99 -8.87 2.20
C VAL A 119 0.81 -10.19 1.48
N ASN A 120 0.59 -10.13 0.17
CA ASN A 120 0.66 -11.27 -0.74
C ASN A 120 1.36 -10.85 -2.04
N THR A 121 1.96 -11.81 -2.73
CA THR A 121 2.57 -11.60 -4.06
C THR A 121 1.53 -11.80 -5.15
N ALA A 122 1.46 -10.91 -6.14
CA ALA A 122 0.46 -11.03 -7.21
C ALA A 122 0.84 -12.06 -8.28
N TYR A 123 2.13 -12.20 -8.61
CA TYR A 123 2.64 -13.14 -9.63
C TYR A 123 2.43 -14.62 -9.30
N CYS A 124 2.52 -14.96 -8.02
CA CYS A 124 2.26 -16.32 -7.53
C CYS A 124 1.55 -16.19 -6.19
N PRO A 125 0.22 -15.93 -6.20
CA PRO A 125 -0.53 -15.75 -4.99
C PRO A 125 -0.37 -16.95 -4.07
N LYS A 126 0.12 -16.68 -2.86
CA LYS A 126 0.14 -17.66 -1.78
C LYS A 126 -0.99 -17.30 -0.83
N GLU A 127 -0.68 -17.21 0.44
CA GLU A 127 -1.56 -16.74 1.49
C GLU A 127 -1.27 -15.30 1.86
N TRP A 128 -2.27 -14.65 2.47
CA TRP A 128 -2.08 -13.35 3.12
C TRP A 128 -1.21 -13.54 4.37
N ARG A 129 0.00 -12.97 4.34
CA ARG A 129 0.95 -13.07 5.45
C ARG A 129 1.01 -11.76 6.23
N LEU A 130 1.12 -11.84 7.56
CA LEU A 130 1.30 -10.63 8.37
C LEU A 130 2.63 -9.96 8.01
N VAL A 131 2.61 -8.66 7.70
CA VAL A 131 3.82 -7.93 7.30
C VAL A 131 4.90 -8.02 8.38
N GLU A 132 4.52 -7.92 9.66
CA GLU A 132 5.45 -8.05 10.78
C GLU A 132 6.20 -9.39 10.81
N GLU A 133 5.55 -10.49 10.44
CA GLU A 133 6.18 -11.81 10.38
C GLU A 133 7.16 -11.89 9.21
N VAL A 134 6.74 -11.39 8.04
CA VAL A 134 7.60 -11.33 6.84
C VAL A 134 8.86 -10.50 7.11
N LEU A 135 8.73 -9.39 7.85
CA LEU A 135 9.87 -8.54 8.23
C LEU A 135 10.80 -9.24 9.23
N LYS A 136 10.26 -9.96 10.22
CA LYS A 136 11.05 -10.71 11.21
C LYS A 136 11.85 -11.84 10.57
N GLU A 137 11.24 -12.60 9.67
CA GLU A 137 11.92 -13.70 8.96
C GLU A 137 13.14 -13.21 8.17
N ARG A 138 13.02 -12.03 7.55
CA ARG A 138 14.10 -11.44 6.78
C ARG A 138 15.27 -10.98 7.66
N ASN A 139 15.00 -10.47 8.85
CA ASN A 139 16.05 -10.00 9.76
C ASN A 139 16.80 -11.15 10.45
N ASN A 140 16.27 -12.37 10.38
CA ASN A 140 16.84 -13.56 11.02
C ASN A 140 17.57 -14.49 10.04
N GLY A 141 17.68 -14.12 8.75
CA GLY A 141 18.35 -14.90 7.70
C GLY A 141 19.54 -14.16 7.12
#